data_AF-A0A9D7N1A3-F1
#
_entry.id   AF-A0A9D7N1A3-F1
#
_cell.length_a   1.000
_cell.length_b   1.000
_cell.length_c   1.000
_cell.angle_alpha   90.00
_cell.angle_beta   90.00
_cell.angle_gamma   90.00
#
_symmetry.space_group_name_H-M   'P 1'
#
loop_
_entity.id
_entity.type
_entity.pdbx_description
1 polymer ?
#
loop_
_entity_poly.entity_id
_entity_poly.type
_entity_poly.pdbx_seq_one_letter_code
_entity_poly.pdbx_strand_id
1 'polypeptide(L)'
;MKKFWLAPMGAQRSLLSFLSPGLLACSAALSAAALLGGCRVYDYDQVELSQQYQTVADVKRDWSYTDRLYVSCKDVCWDLLDIVSVDTSWGDGMIANVHFTRLANAGLGWFDGLRVGWDQRASGTWAERGYEYGVGPFYWKNKTKEPVYGNRLLFERGYSYNGFELDKNNVDGETLDFGARLHVAYVGASVDVSPKEVVDLFASVGGFAYTLVLWPFSAIYDLDPPEIDLSDDNELSRIRKDLGTLSGQVYQPSTPFLERTGRSLPPKRAEGHATESELSTSHESMH
;
A
#
# COMPACT_ATOMS: atom_id res chain seq x y z
N MET A 1 39.33 -37.20 -42.72
CA MET A 1 39.94 -36.06 -42.01
C MET A 1 39.04 -34.84 -42.12
N LYS A 2 38.31 -34.49 -41.06
CA LYS A 2 37.50 -33.26 -40.96
C LYS A 2 37.96 -32.49 -39.73
N LYS A 3 38.48 -31.28 -39.91
CA LYS A 3 38.93 -30.39 -38.82
C LYS A 3 37.70 -29.69 -38.22
N PHE A 4 37.40 -29.98 -36.96
CA PHE A 4 36.46 -29.22 -36.15
C PHE A 4 37.16 -27.95 -35.66
N TRP A 5 36.59 -26.79 -36.00
CA TRP A 5 36.97 -25.50 -35.43
C TRP A 5 36.12 -25.25 -34.18
N LEU A 6 36.78 -25.18 -33.02
CA LEU A 6 36.18 -24.68 -31.77
C LEU A 6 36.24 -23.15 -31.80
N ALA A 7 35.08 -22.49 -31.75
CA ALA A 7 35.00 -21.06 -31.53
C ALA A 7 35.25 -20.74 -30.04
N PRO A 8 35.99 -19.67 -29.71
CA PRO A 8 36.20 -19.28 -28.32
C PRO A 8 34.90 -18.68 -27.75
N MET A 9 34.47 -19.21 -26.60
CA MET A 9 33.40 -18.63 -25.76
C MET A 9 33.82 -17.23 -25.33
N GLY A 10 33.31 -16.22 -26.03
CA GLY A 10 33.43 -14.81 -25.66
C GLY A 10 32.63 -14.52 -24.40
N ALA A 11 33.33 -14.03 -23.39
CA ALA A 11 32.88 -13.45 -22.14
C ALA A 11 31.40 -13.00 -22.11
N GLN A 12 30.57 -13.75 -21.40
CA GLN A 12 29.34 -13.23 -20.79
C GLN A 12 29.76 -12.18 -19.75
N ARG A 13 29.88 -10.92 -20.16
CA ARG A 13 29.87 -9.79 -19.23
C ARG A 13 28.47 -9.74 -18.63
N SER A 14 28.37 -10.13 -17.37
CA SER A 14 27.15 -10.12 -16.58
C SER A 14 26.50 -8.74 -16.63
N LEU A 15 25.20 -8.69 -16.98
CA LEU A 15 24.33 -7.51 -16.93
C LEU A 15 24.36 -6.78 -15.57
N LEU A 16 24.88 -7.41 -14.51
CA LEU A 16 25.07 -6.84 -13.18
C LEU A 16 26.17 -5.76 -13.08
N SER A 17 27.07 -5.62 -14.05
CA SER A 17 28.16 -4.62 -13.98
C SER A 17 27.75 -3.20 -14.41
N PHE A 18 26.47 -2.97 -14.75
CA PHE A 18 25.94 -1.65 -15.12
C PHE A 18 25.29 -0.88 -13.96
N LEU A 19 25.16 -1.48 -12.78
CA LEU A 19 24.76 -0.75 -11.58
C LEU A 19 25.97 0.04 -11.08
N SER A 20 26.08 1.30 -11.52
CA SER A 20 27.15 2.18 -11.08
C SER A 20 27.13 2.30 -9.53
N PRO A 21 28.29 2.43 -8.87
CA PRO A 21 28.35 2.65 -7.43
C PRO A 21 27.53 3.86 -6.97
N GLY A 22 27.31 4.84 -7.85
CA GLY A 22 26.45 6.00 -7.58
C GLY A 22 24.97 5.64 -7.43
N LEU A 23 24.48 4.62 -8.17
CA LEU A 23 23.08 4.19 -8.10
C LEU A 23 22.79 3.44 -6.79
N LEU A 24 23.76 2.64 -6.32
CA LEU A 24 23.71 1.99 -5.00
C LEU A 24 23.85 2.99 -3.84
N ALA A 25 24.68 4.02 -3.99
CA ALA A 25 24.81 5.08 -2.99
C ALA A 25 23.55 5.95 -2.89
N CYS A 26 22.93 6.27 -4.02
CA CYS A 26 21.63 6.96 -4.04
C CYS A 26 20.53 6.09 -3.43
N SER A 27 20.43 4.81 -3.77
CA SER A 27 19.39 3.94 -3.19
C SER A 27 19.57 3.80 -1.68
N ALA A 28 20.81 3.62 -1.20
CA ALA A 28 21.10 3.53 0.24
C ALA A 28 20.77 4.84 0.98
N ALA A 29 21.07 6.00 0.39
CA ALA A 29 20.73 7.31 0.95
C ALA A 29 19.22 7.56 0.96
N LEU A 30 18.50 7.15 -0.10
CA LEU A 30 17.04 7.22 -0.19
C LEU A 30 16.36 6.28 0.80
N SER A 31 16.85 5.06 0.97
CA SER A 31 16.36 4.11 1.98
C SER A 31 16.62 4.63 3.39
N ALA A 32 17.80 5.17 3.68
CA ALA A 32 18.09 5.78 4.99
C ALA A 32 17.22 7.02 5.25
N ALA A 33 16.95 7.85 4.24
CA ALA A 33 16.06 8.99 4.34
C ALA A 33 14.59 8.56 4.50
N ALA A 34 14.15 7.48 3.86
CA ALA A 34 12.82 6.91 4.05
C ALA A 34 12.65 6.30 5.45
N LEU A 35 13.68 5.61 5.96
CA LEU A 35 13.71 5.09 7.33
C LEU A 35 13.67 6.20 8.38
N LEU A 36 14.40 7.30 8.16
CA LEU A 36 14.47 8.42 9.11
C LEU A 36 13.32 9.41 8.96
N GLY A 37 12.76 9.56 7.75
CA GLY A 37 11.66 10.48 7.44
C GLY A 37 10.26 9.87 7.62
N GLY A 38 10.13 8.55 7.49
CA GLY A 38 8.87 7.82 7.60
C GLY A 38 8.44 7.47 9.03
N CYS A 39 9.36 7.50 10.01
CA CYS A 39 9.07 7.18 11.41
C CYS A 39 8.54 8.40 12.20
N ARG A 40 7.60 9.17 11.66
CA ARG A 40 6.70 9.94 12.53
C ARG A 40 5.65 8.98 13.06
N VAL A 41 5.78 8.66 14.35
CA VAL A 41 4.82 7.84 15.09
C VAL A 41 3.60 8.71 15.35
N TYR A 42 2.50 8.42 14.67
CA TYR A 42 1.23 9.13 14.87
C TYR A 42 0.40 8.39 15.90
N ASP A 43 0.13 9.03 17.04
CA ASP A 43 -0.92 8.62 17.96
C ASP A 43 -2.24 9.21 17.41
N TYR A 44 -3.20 8.35 17.07
CA TYR A 44 -4.28 8.72 16.16
C TYR A 44 -5.42 9.45 16.89
N ASP A 45 -5.30 10.77 17.07
CA ASP A 45 -6.42 11.64 17.42
C ASP A 45 -7.09 12.22 16.16
N GLN A 46 -8.43 12.15 16.08
CA GLN A 46 -9.24 12.46 14.87
C GLN A 46 -9.13 13.88 14.28
N VAL A 47 -8.31 14.76 14.84
CA VAL A 47 -8.24 16.20 14.49
C VAL A 47 -7.40 16.48 13.22
N GLU A 48 -6.48 15.58 12.83
CA GLU A 48 -5.50 15.83 11.75
C GLU A 48 -6.03 15.69 10.31
N LEU A 49 -7.16 15.01 10.09
CA LEU A 49 -7.64 14.73 8.72
C LEU A 49 -7.96 16.02 7.94
N SER A 50 -8.47 17.04 8.63
CA SER A 50 -8.81 18.34 8.03
C SER A 50 -7.60 19.15 7.58
N GLN A 51 -6.47 19.04 8.29
CA GLN A 51 -5.22 19.73 7.95
C GLN A 51 -4.55 19.10 6.72
N GLN A 52 -4.58 17.77 6.61
CA GLN A 52 -4.02 17.07 5.44
C GLN A 52 -4.71 17.46 4.13
N TYR A 53 -6.05 17.62 4.14
CA TYR A 53 -6.80 18.09 2.97
C TYR A 53 -6.38 19.49 2.51
N GLN A 54 -6.09 20.41 3.43
CA GLN A 54 -5.62 21.75 3.07
C GLN A 54 -4.22 21.71 2.47
N THR A 55 -3.29 20.94 3.04
CA THR A 55 -1.93 20.79 2.47
C THR A 55 -1.93 20.23 1.05
N VAL A 56 -2.79 19.26 0.72
CA VAL A 56 -2.86 18.71 -0.65
C VAL A 56 -3.45 19.73 -1.64
N ALA A 57 -4.40 20.55 -1.19
CA ALA A 57 -4.97 21.62 -2.00
C ALA A 57 -3.96 22.76 -2.24
N ASP A 58 -3.13 23.09 -1.25
CA ASP A 58 -2.13 24.15 -1.34
C ASP A 58 -0.90 23.74 -2.16
N VAL A 59 -0.42 22.49 -2.05
CA VAL A 59 0.65 21.95 -2.91
C VAL A 59 0.24 21.95 -4.39
N LYS A 60 -1.06 21.82 -4.70
CA LYS A 60 -1.56 21.92 -6.09
C LYS A 60 -1.68 23.36 -6.59
N ARG A 61 -1.62 24.37 -5.73
CA ARG A 61 -1.70 25.79 -6.15
C ARG A 61 -0.36 26.38 -6.52
N ASP A 62 0.72 25.91 -5.89
CA ASP A 62 2.07 26.38 -6.16
C ASP A 62 2.86 25.28 -6.88
N TRP A 63 2.65 25.14 -8.20
CA TRP A 63 3.44 24.21 -9.03
C TRP A 63 4.83 24.80 -9.35
N SER A 64 5.49 25.30 -8.31
CA SER A 64 6.86 25.77 -8.41
C SER A 64 7.77 24.63 -8.89
N TYR A 65 8.87 24.97 -9.56
CA TYR A 65 9.84 23.96 -10.00
C TYR A 65 10.35 23.09 -8.84
N THR A 66 10.53 23.71 -7.66
CA THR A 66 10.95 23.04 -6.44
C THR A 66 9.92 22.03 -5.94
N ASP A 67 8.62 22.36 -5.99
CA ASP A 67 7.56 21.44 -5.57
C ASP A 67 7.43 20.26 -6.54
N ARG A 68 7.55 20.50 -7.85
CA ARG A 68 7.59 19.42 -8.85
C ARG A 68 8.74 18.46 -8.61
N LEU A 69 9.93 19.00 -8.38
CA LEU A 69 11.12 18.19 -8.13
C LEU A 69 10.98 17.39 -6.83
N TYR A 70 10.41 18.00 -5.79
CA TYR A 70 10.11 17.31 -4.53
C TYR A 70 9.10 16.17 -4.73
N VAL A 71 7.98 16.43 -5.42
CA VAL A 71 6.94 15.41 -5.71
C VAL A 71 7.53 14.27 -6.54
N SER A 72 8.20 14.56 -7.66
CA SER A 72 8.79 13.49 -8.48
C SER A 72 9.87 12.69 -7.76
N CYS A 73 10.68 13.34 -6.91
CA CYS A 73 11.65 12.63 -6.08
C CYS A 73 10.96 11.72 -5.05
N LYS A 74 9.91 12.24 -4.39
CA LYS A 74 9.09 11.51 -3.45
C LYS A 74 8.44 10.28 -4.11
N ASP A 75 7.88 10.42 -5.30
CA ASP A 75 7.21 9.32 -6.03
C ASP A 75 8.21 8.20 -6.36
N VAL A 76 9.40 8.55 -6.88
CA VAL A 76 10.48 7.57 -7.10
C VAL A 76 10.86 6.82 -5.82
N CYS A 77 10.88 7.50 -4.66
CA CYS A 77 11.15 6.83 -3.38
C CYS A 77 10.04 5.84 -3.01
N TRP A 78 8.77 6.22 -3.18
CA TRP A 78 7.64 5.36 -2.81
C TRP A 78 7.54 4.15 -3.73
N ASP A 79 7.70 4.34 -5.03
CA ASP A 79 7.67 3.23 -6.00
C ASP A 79 8.83 2.27 -5.74
N LEU A 80 10.00 2.78 -5.33
CA LEU A 80 11.12 1.92 -4.94
C LEU A 80 10.78 1.05 -3.72
N LEU A 81 10.04 1.58 -2.75
CA LEU A 81 9.61 0.84 -1.56
C LEU A 81 8.48 -0.15 -1.87
N ASP A 82 7.67 0.12 -2.90
CA ASP A 82 6.58 -0.77 -3.31
C ASP A 82 7.09 -2.03 -4.04
N ILE A 83 8.30 -2.00 -4.62
CA ILE A 83 8.87 -3.16 -5.30
C ILE A 83 9.13 -4.33 -4.35
N VAL A 84 9.64 -4.07 -3.14
CA VAL A 84 10.10 -5.14 -2.23
C VAL A 84 9.45 -5.00 -0.86
N SER A 85 8.63 -5.99 -0.52
CA SER A 85 8.08 -6.21 0.81
C SER A 85 8.98 -7.19 1.56
N VAL A 86 9.40 -6.81 2.77
CA VAL A 86 10.18 -7.68 3.66
C VAL A 86 9.62 -7.57 5.06
N ASP A 87 9.30 -8.71 5.65
CA ASP A 87 8.89 -8.78 7.03
C ASP A 87 9.48 -9.98 7.74
N THR A 88 9.63 -9.80 9.05
CA THR A 88 10.09 -10.81 10.00
C THR A 88 8.95 -11.12 10.95
N SER A 89 8.83 -12.37 11.35
CA SER A 89 7.69 -12.88 12.11
C SER A 89 8.15 -13.62 13.35
N TRP A 90 7.41 -13.43 14.44
CA TRP A 90 7.60 -14.10 15.73
C TRP A 90 6.26 -14.59 16.26
N GLY A 91 6.17 -15.85 16.64
CA GLY A 91 4.95 -16.45 17.17
C GLY A 91 4.88 -17.93 16.83
N ASP A 92 3.81 -18.60 17.23
CA ASP A 92 3.68 -20.03 16.99
C ASP A 92 3.24 -20.28 15.55
N GLY A 93 3.96 -21.14 14.83
CA GLY A 93 3.53 -21.53 13.50
C GLY A 93 4.52 -22.39 12.74
N MET A 94 4.01 -22.97 11.66
CA MET A 94 4.84 -23.59 10.63
C MET A 94 4.19 -23.28 9.30
N ILE A 95 4.87 -22.48 8.47
CA ILE A 95 4.37 -22.09 7.16
C ILE A 95 5.50 -22.12 6.15
N ALA A 96 5.24 -22.74 5.01
CA ALA A 96 6.12 -22.71 3.86
C ALA A 96 5.26 -22.41 2.66
N ASN A 97 5.48 -21.25 2.05
CA ASN A 97 4.77 -20.80 0.86
C ASN A 97 5.75 -20.18 -0.11
N VAL A 98 5.55 -20.50 -1.38
CA VAL A 98 6.21 -19.84 -2.50
C VAL A 98 5.13 -19.49 -3.50
N HIS A 99 5.18 -18.27 -4.02
CA HIS A 99 4.28 -17.83 -5.07
C HIS A 99 5.05 -17.08 -6.14
N PHE A 100 4.68 -17.33 -7.39
CA PHE A 100 5.20 -16.60 -8.55
C PHE A 100 4.16 -15.66 -9.14
N THR A 101 2.88 -16.02 -8.97
CA THR A 101 1.70 -15.24 -9.34
C THR A 101 0.54 -15.76 -8.48
N ARG A 102 -0.60 -15.06 -8.49
CA ARG A 102 -1.86 -15.59 -7.90
C ARG A 102 -2.29 -16.95 -8.46
N LEU A 103 -1.87 -17.29 -9.69
CA LEU A 103 -2.17 -18.56 -10.35
C LEU A 103 -1.16 -19.66 -10.05
N ALA A 104 0.05 -19.28 -9.63
CA ALA A 104 1.17 -20.19 -9.41
C ALA A 104 1.72 -19.96 -8.00
N ASN A 105 0.93 -20.34 -7.00
CA ASN A 105 1.40 -20.48 -5.63
C ASN A 105 1.44 -21.95 -5.22
N ALA A 106 2.22 -22.24 -4.19
CA ALA A 106 2.21 -23.51 -3.51
C ALA A 106 2.63 -23.28 -2.07
N GLY A 107 1.87 -23.83 -1.14
CA GLY A 107 2.21 -23.67 0.25
C GLY A 107 1.31 -24.44 1.17
N LEU A 108 1.77 -24.59 2.41
CA LEU A 108 1.06 -25.24 3.48
C LEU A 108 1.55 -24.64 4.80
N GLY A 109 0.60 -24.37 5.69
CA GLY A 109 0.95 -24.07 7.06
C GLY A 109 -0.09 -23.32 7.83
N TRP A 110 0.31 -22.93 9.03
CA TRP A 110 -0.43 -22.04 9.90
C TRP A 110 0.55 -21.12 10.62
N PHE A 111 0.06 -19.95 11.01
CA PHE A 111 0.81 -18.94 11.72
C PHE A 111 -0.12 -18.20 12.68
N ASP A 112 0.33 -18.01 13.91
CA ASP A 112 -0.30 -17.17 14.92
C ASP A 112 0.79 -16.37 15.64
N GLY A 113 0.93 -15.10 15.29
CA GLY A 113 2.03 -14.31 15.83
C GLY A 113 2.04 -12.85 15.40
N LEU A 114 3.15 -12.20 15.71
CA LEU A 114 3.46 -10.83 15.34
C LEU A 114 4.39 -10.81 14.13
N ARG A 115 4.20 -9.82 13.28
CA ARG A 115 5.06 -9.50 12.15
C ARG A 115 5.57 -8.09 12.30
N VAL A 116 6.82 -7.86 11.92
CA VAL A 116 7.44 -6.53 11.84
C VAL A 116 8.13 -6.42 10.49
N GLY A 117 7.82 -5.35 9.75
CA GLY A 117 8.45 -5.11 8.47
C GLY A 117 7.74 -4.05 7.64
N TRP A 118 7.94 -4.19 6.34
CA TRP A 118 7.27 -3.42 5.29
C TRP A 118 6.30 -4.31 4.55
N ASP A 119 5.13 -3.76 4.27
CA ASP A 119 4.12 -4.30 3.39
C ASP A 119 3.74 -3.18 2.41
N GLN A 120 4.46 -3.14 1.27
CA GLN A 120 4.44 -2.00 0.35
C GLN A 120 4.74 -0.69 1.11
N ARG A 121 3.98 0.38 0.88
CA ARG A 121 4.04 1.65 1.64
C ARG A 121 3.71 1.53 3.14
N ALA A 122 3.12 0.44 3.60
CA ALA A 122 2.80 0.25 5.01
C ALA A 122 4.03 -0.26 5.78
N SER A 123 4.30 0.32 6.95
CA SER A 123 5.42 -0.07 7.80
C SER A 123 4.98 -0.17 9.24
N GLY A 124 5.46 -1.18 9.95
CA GLY A 124 5.18 -1.33 11.37
C GLY A 124 5.12 -2.78 11.84
N THR A 125 4.31 -3.00 12.87
CA THR A 125 4.05 -4.26 13.55
C THR A 125 2.57 -4.60 13.45
N TRP A 126 2.25 -5.84 13.10
CA TRP A 126 0.88 -6.32 13.05
C TRP A 126 0.80 -7.75 13.56
N ALA A 127 -0.34 -8.11 14.17
CA ALA A 127 -0.67 -9.49 14.47
C ALA A 127 -1.24 -10.15 13.22
N GLU A 128 -0.80 -11.37 12.92
CA GLU A 128 -1.34 -12.17 11.84
C GLU A 128 -1.66 -13.57 12.38
N ARG A 129 -2.89 -14.00 12.12
CA ARG A 129 -3.38 -15.34 12.44
C ARG A 129 -4.01 -15.96 11.22
N GLY A 130 -3.61 -17.18 10.89
CA GLY A 130 -4.19 -17.87 9.75
C GLY A 130 -3.59 -19.22 9.45
N TYR A 131 -4.18 -19.88 8.47
CA TYR A 131 -3.65 -21.07 7.83
C TYR A 131 -3.87 -20.99 6.33
N GLU A 132 -3.01 -21.68 5.60
CA GLU A 132 -3.03 -21.71 4.15
C GLU A 132 -2.60 -23.09 3.65
N TYR A 133 -3.21 -23.54 2.57
CA TYR A 133 -2.85 -24.81 1.93
C TYR A 133 -3.31 -24.87 0.48
N GLY A 134 -2.53 -25.56 -0.34
CA GLY A 134 -2.92 -25.92 -1.70
C GLY A 134 -1.84 -25.57 -2.71
N VAL A 135 -2.24 -25.63 -3.98
CA VAL A 135 -1.38 -25.32 -5.12
C VAL A 135 -2.21 -24.63 -6.22
N GLY A 136 -1.68 -23.53 -6.72
CA GLY A 136 -2.19 -22.77 -7.85
C GLY A 136 -3.63 -22.27 -7.64
N PRO A 137 -4.58 -22.54 -8.54
CA PRO A 137 -5.94 -22.01 -8.44
C PRO A 137 -6.74 -22.62 -7.28
N PHE A 138 -6.31 -23.75 -6.72
CA PHE A 138 -6.98 -24.44 -5.60
C PHE A 138 -6.33 -24.11 -4.25
N TYR A 139 -5.70 -22.94 -4.16
CA TYR A 139 -5.10 -22.48 -2.92
C TYR A 139 -6.16 -21.89 -1.99
N TRP A 140 -6.27 -22.47 -0.79
CA TRP A 140 -7.16 -21.98 0.26
C TRP A 140 -6.37 -21.17 1.29
N LYS A 141 -6.94 -20.04 1.69
CA LYS A 141 -6.34 -19.13 2.68
C LYS A 141 -7.39 -18.67 3.67
N ASN A 142 -7.07 -18.78 4.95
CA ASN A 142 -7.81 -18.14 6.03
C ASN A 142 -6.81 -17.30 6.83
N LYS A 143 -6.93 -15.97 6.75
CA LYS A 143 -5.96 -15.03 7.29
C LYS A 143 -6.66 -13.82 7.90
N THR A 144 -6.23 -13.42 9.09
CA THR A 144 -6.62 -12.18 9.76
C THR A 144 -5.37 -11.38 10.06
N LYS A 145 -5.38 -10.10 9.66
CA LYS A 145 -4.29 -9.14 9.85
C LYS A 145 -4.80 -7.98 10.70
N GLU A 146 -4.18 -7.79 11.86
CA GLU A 146 -4.54 -6.75 12.82
C GLU A 146 -3.34 -5.82 13.07
N PRO A 147 -3.43 -4.54 12.67
CA PRO A 147 -2.35 -3.58 12.90
C PRO A 147 -2.19 -3.31 14.40
N VAL A 148 -0.94 -3.38 14.90
CA VAL A 148 -0.62 -3.13 16.31
C VAL A 148 0.05 -1.77 16.47
N TYR A 149 1.03 -1.49 15.61
CA TYR A 149 1.82 -0.25 15.66
C TYR A 149 2.37 0.04 14.26
N GLY A 150 2.37 1.27 13.78
CA GLY A 150 2.92 1.56 12.45
C GLY A 150 2.46 2.88 11.88
N ASN A 151 2.71 3.05 10.58
CA ASN A 151 2.16 4.20 9.86
C ASN A 151 0.67 4.02 9.58
N ARG A 152 0.00 5.12 9.21
CA ARG A 152 -1.42 5.16 8.89
C ARG A 152 -1.85 4.10 7.87
N LEU A 153 -1.04 3.88 6.84
CA LEU A 153 -1.33 2.93 5.76
C LEU A 153 -1.44 1.50 6.28
N LEU A 154 -0.70 1.14 7.35
CA LEU A 154 -0.85 -0.17 7.97
C LEU A 154 -2.22 -0.35 8.63
N PHE A 155 -2.75 0.70 9.26
CA PHE A 155 -4.06 0.65 9.93
C PHE A 155 -5.22 0.56 8.95
N GLU A 156 -5.10 1.20 7.79
CA GLU A 156 -6.08 1.12 6.69
C GLU A 156 -6.08 -0.27 6.01
N ARG A 157 -5.04 -1.08 6.25
CA ARG A 157 -4.84 -2.43 5.70
C ARG A 157 -5.17 -3.56 6.68
N GLY A 158 -5.88 -3.29 7.77
CA GLY A 158 -6.45 -4.37 8.59
C GLY A 158 -7.52 -5.13 7.79
N TYR A 159 -7.43 -6.46 7.69
CA TYR A 159 -8.44 -7.26 7.01
C TYR A 159 -8.53 -8.69 7.55
N SER A 160 -9.67 -9.33 7.30
CA SER A 160 -9.89 -10.75 7.52
C SER A 160 -10.43 -11.36 6.22
N TYR A 161 -9.83 -12.47 5.80
CA TYR A 161 -10.17 -13.15 4.56
C TYR A 161 -10.24 -14.66 4.78
N ASN A 162 -11.25 -15.30 4.20
CA ASN A 162 -11.42 -16.75 4.23
C ASN A 162 -11.99 -17.25 2.90
N GLY A 163 -11.19 -17.96 2.11
CA GLY A 163 -11.62 -18.49 0.82
C GLY A 163 -10.47 -18.93 -0.07
N PHE A 164 -10.77 -19.05 -1.37
CA PHE A 164 -9.79 -19.39 -2.40
C PHE A 164 -9.03 -18.15 -2.89
N GLU A 165 -7.73 -18.29 -3.14
CA GLU A 165 -6.84 -17.19 -3.56
C GLU A 165 -7.39 -16.36 -4.75
N LEU A 166 -8.11 -16.99 -5.68
CA LEU A 166 -8.70 -16.36 -6.86
C LEU A 166 -10.06 -15.69 -6.62
N ASP A 167 -10.58 -15.70 -5.40
CA ASP A 167 -11.80 -14.97 -5.09
C ASP A 167 -11.57 -13.46 -5.27
N LYS A 168 -12.57 -12.78 -5.83
CA LYS A 168 -12.54 -11.32 -6.04
C LYS A 168 -12.49 -10.56 -4.72
N ASN A 169 -12.95 -11.19 -3.64
CA ASN A 169 -12.89 -10.62 -2.30
C ASN A 169 -11.49 -10.70 -1.67
N ASN A 170 -10.57 -11.45 -2.29
CA ASN A 170 -9.18 -11.47 -1.86
C ASN A 170 -8.48 -10.18 -2.33
N VAL A 171 -8.43 -9.21 -1.42
CA VAL A 171 -7.73 -7.93 -1.60
C VAL A 171 -6.21 -8.03 -1.34
N ASP A 172 -5.73 -9.20 -0.90
CA ASP A 172 -4.33 -9.43 -0.55
C ASP A 172 -3.50 -9.80 -1.79
N GLY A 173 -2.42 -9.06 -2.04
CA GLY A 173 -1.45 -9.30 -3.11
C GLY A 173 -1.89 -8.88 -4.52
N GLU A 174 -0.94 -8.46 -5.35
CA GLU A 174 -1.19 -8.21 -6.77
C GLU A 174 -1.15 -9.53 -7.57
N THR A 175 -1.71 -9.51 -8.78
CA THR A 175 -1.82 -10.73 -9.61
C THR A 175 -0.46 -11.30 -10.01
N LEU A 176 0.57 -10.47 -10.05
CA LEU A 176 1.89 -10.75 -10.62
C LEU A 176 3.04 -10.72 -9.60
N ASP A 177 2.74 -10.82 -8.31
CA ASP A 177 3.77 -10.79 -7.28
C ASP A 177 4.52 -12.12 -7.18
N PHE A 178 5.83 -12.01 -6.93
CA PHE A 178 6.73 -13.13 -6.65
C PHE A 178 7.17 -13.07 -5.20
N GLY A 179 7.02 -14.14 -4.46
CA GLY A 179 7.40 -14.13 -3.05
C GLY A 179 7.57 -15.50 -2.45
N ALA A 180 8.18 -15.49 -1.28
CA ALA A 180 8.36 -16.66 -0.47
C ALA A 180 8.21 -16.30 0.99
N ARG A 181 7.54 -17.20 1.72
CA ARG A 181 7.33 -17.11 3.15
C ARG A 181 7.77 -18.41 3.79
N LEU A 182 8.63 -18.29 4.79
CA LEU A 182 9.08 -19.41 5.59
C LEU A 182 8.98 -19.03 7.07
N HIS A 183 8.22 -19.79 7.82
CA HIS A 183 8.13 -19.70 9.27
C HIS A 183 8.31 -21.08 9.88
N VAL A 184 9.24 -21.20 10.82
CA VAL A 184 9.55 -22.46 11.48
C VAL A 184 9.55 -22.24 12.98
N ALA A 185 8.59 -22.90 13.66
CA ALA A 185 8.36 -22.85 15.09
C ALA A 185 8.01 -21.44 15.59
N TYR A 186 9.03 -20.60 15.84
CA TYR A 186 8.88 -19.31 16.51
C TYR A 186 9.32 -18.12 15.67
N VAL A 187 10.07 -18.35 14.59
CA VAL A 187 10.66 -17.28 13.77
C VAL A 187 10.45 -17.59 12.30
N GLY A 188 10.17 -16.55 11.54
CA GLY A 188 10.07 -16.63 10.09
C GLY A 188 10.37 -15.33 9.41
N ALA A 189 10.45 -15.39 8.08
CA ALA A 189 10.58 -14.24 7.22
C ALA A 189 9.72 -14.42 5.97
N SER A 190 9.24 -13.31 5.42
CA SER A 190 8.74 -13.23 4.05
C SER A 190 9.51 -12.20 3.25
N VAL A 191 9.61 -12.49 1.97
CA VAL A 191 10.05 -11.53 0.96
C VAL A 191 9.08 -11.65 -0.21
N ASP A 192 8.49 -10.54 -0.59
CA ASP A 192 7.61 -10.43 -1.75
C ASP A 192 8.13 -9.30 -2.66
N VAL A 193 8.05 -9.52 -3.97
CA VAL A 193 8.54 -8.61 -5.01
C VAL A 193 7.45 -8.42 -6.05
N SER A 194 7.03 -7.17 -6.29
CA SER A 194 6.11 -6.83 -7.38
C SER A 194 6.88 -6.33 -8.61
N PRO A 195 6.87 -7.09 -9.73
CA PRO A 195 7.42 -6.63 -11.00
C PRO A 195 6.62 -5.49 -11.62
N LYS A 196 5.33 -5.37 -11.28
CA LYS A 196 4.50 -4.28 -11.78
C LYS A 196 5.06 -2.95 -11.25
N GLU A 197 5.35 -2.91 -9.95
CA GLU A 197 5.94 -1.74 -9.30
C GLU A 197 7.34 -1.40 -9.86
N VAL A 198 8.07 -2.38 -10.42
CA VAL A 198 9.33 -2.10 -11.14
C VAL A 198 9.08 -1.25 -12.40
N VAL A 199 7.99 -1.53 -13.13
CA VAL A 199 7.60 -0.74 -14.30
C VAL A 199 7.19 0.67 -13.88
N ASP A 200 6.43 0.77 -12.79
CA ASP A 200 5.97 2.06 -12.24
C ASP A 200 7.17 2.89 -11.78
N LEU A 201 8.16 2.29 -11.12
CA LEU A 201 9.44 2.95 -10.79
C LEU A 201 10.14 3.51 -12.04
N PHE A 202 10.21 2.75 -13.14
CA PHE A 202 10.84 3.26 -14.37
C PHE A 202 10.06 4.42 -14.97
N ALA A 203 8.73 4.41 -14.89
CA ALA A 203 7.90 5.53 -15.30
C ALA A 203 8.17 6.78 -14.45
N SER A 204 8.26 6.63 -13.13
CA SER A 204 8.56 7.71 -12.20
C SER A 204 9.98 8.25 -12.34
N VAL A 205 10.97 7.39 -12.59
CA VAL A 205 12.33 7.83 -12.93
C VAL A 205 12.35 8.62 -14.24
N GLY A 206 11.57 8.18 -15.24
CA GLY A 206 11.37 8.92 -16.49
C GLY A 206 10.73 10.29 -16.26
N GLY A 207 9.67 10.35 -15.45
CA GLY A 207 9.00 11.59 -15.05
C GLY A 207 9.92 12.53 -14.26
N PHE A 208 10.74 11.99 -13.36
CA PHE A 208 11.75 12.75 -12.62
C PHE A 208 12.82 13.31 -13.56
N ALA A 209 13.36 12.50 -14.47
CA ALA A 209 14.36 12.95 -15.44
C ALA A 209 13.79 14.03 -16.39
N TYR A 210 12.54 13.87 -16.82
CA TYR A 210 11.81 14.88 -17.58
C TYR A 210 11.68 16.19 -16.79
N THR A 211 11.24 16.10 -15.52
CA THR A 211 11.10 17.27 -14.63
C THR A 211 12.44 17.95 -14.37
N LEU A 212 13.50 17.18 -14.16
CA LEU A 212 14.83 17.72 -13.88
C LEU A 212 15.42 18.42 -15.11
N VAL A 213 15.35 17.78 -16.28
CA VAL A 213 16.08 18.22 -17.48
C VAL A 213 15.22 19.05 -18.41
N LEU A 214 14.03 18.57 -18.77
CA LEU A 214 13.23 19.14 -19.85
C LEU A 214 12.34 20.28 -19.38
N TRP A 215 11.89 20.26 -18.13
CA TRP A 215 11.02 21.31 -17.59
C TRP A 215 11.66 22.71 -17.59
N PRO A 216 12.93 22.90 -17.17
CA PRO A 216 13.57 24.22 -17.28
C PRO A 216 13.62 24.73 -18.72
N PHE A 217 13.82 23.84 -19.70
CA PHE A 217 13.79 24.22 -21.11
C PHE A 217 12.37 24.55 -21.59
N SER A 218 11.35 23.76 -21.25
CA SER A 218 9.97 24.06 -21.66
C SER A 218 9.50 25.40 -21.10
N ALA A 219 9.88 25.73 -19.87
CA ALA A 219 9.62 27.04 -19.26
C ALA A 219 10.34 28.20 -19.99
N ILE A 220 11.53 27.98 -20.55
CA ILE A 220 12.25 28.99 -21.36
C ILE A 220 11.57 29.21 -22.71
N TYR A 221 11.00 28.16 -23.30
CA TYR A 221 10.41 28.19 -24.64
C TYR A 221 8.88 28.39 -24.66
N ASP A 222 8.26 28.63 -23.50
CA ASP A 222 6.80 28.78 -23.35
C ASP A 222 6.03 27.59 -23.96
N LEU A 223 6.61 26.39 -23.83
CA LEU A 223 6.00 25.15 -24.28
C LEU A 223 5.14 24.60 -23.16
N ASP A 224 3.84 24.47 -23.42
CA ASP A 224 2.95 23.75 -22.53
C ASP A 224 3.43 22.30 -22.42
N PRO A 225 3.81 21.85 -21.21
CA PRO A 225 4.18 20.47 -20.99
C PRO A 225 2.97 19.56 -21.26
N PRO A 226 3.17 18.36 -21.81
CA PRO A 226 2.10 17.39 -21.83
C PRO A 226 1.69 17.06 -20.38
N GLU A 227 0.39 17.14 -20.08
CA GLU A 227 -0.17 16.60 -18.84
C GLU A 227 -0.09 15.07 -18.90
N ILE A 228 1.08 14.53 -18.56
CA ILE A 228 1.27 13.09 -18.42
C ILE A 228 1.16 12.77 -16.92
N ASP A 229 -0.05 12.41 -16.51
CA ASP A 229 -0.31 11.84 -15.18
C ASP A 229 0.12 10.35 -15.20
N LEU A 230 1.43 10.12 -15.05
CA LEU A 230 2.00 8.76 -14.97
C LEU A 230 1.77 8.11 -13.60
N SER A 231 1.40 8.92 -12.59
CA SER A 231 1.15 8.50 -11.22
C SER A 231 -0.33 8.18 -10.98
N ASP A 232 -0.93 7.31 -11.80
CA ASP A 232 -2.29 6.81 -11.54
C ASP A 232 -2.27 5.78 -10.39
N ASP A 233 -1.74 6.23 -9.25
CA ASP A 233 -1.75 5.51 -7.98
C ASP A 233 -3.20 5.24 -7.59
N ASN A 234 -3.50 3.99 -7.25
CA ASN A 234 -4.82 3.56 -6.81
C ASN A 234 -5.38 4.38 -5.63
N GLU A 235 -4.53 5.07 -4.85
CA GLU A 235 -4.95 6.00 -3.80
C GLU A 235 -5.41 7.35 -4.34
N LEU A 236 -4.67 7.96 -5.28
CA LEU A 236 -5.08 9.21 -5.91
C LEU A 236 -6.29 9.01 -6.80
N SER A 237 -6.43 7.86 -7.46
CA SER A 237 -7.62 7.53 -8.24
C SER A 237 -8.84 7.27 -7.34
N ARG A 238 -8.69 6.64 -6.17
CA ARG A 238 -9.75 6.55 -5.13
C ARG A 238 -10.12 7.92 -4.59
N ILE A 239 -9.15 8.74 -4.21
CA ILE A 239 -9.38 10.12 -3.77
C ILE A 239 -10.02 10.94 -4.91
N ARG A 240 -9.66 10.74 -6.17
CA ARG A 240 -10.26 11.41 -7.35
C ARG A 240 -11.67 10.88 -7.66
N LYS A 241 -11.98 9.63 -7.33
CA LYS A 241 -13.31 9.01 -7.48
C LYS A 241 -14.25 9.48 -6.36
N ASP A 242 -13.73 9.59 -5.14
CA ASP A 242 -14.42 10.14 -3.98
C ASP A 242 -14.56 11.68 -4.08
N LEU A 243 -13.54 12.36 -4.59
CA LEU A 243 -13.60 13.77 -4.97
C LEU A 243 -14.41 13.98 -6.23
N GLY A 244 -14.53 13.05 -7.17
CA GLY A 244 -15.40 13.19 -8.35
C GLY A 244 -16.88 13.21 -7.95
N THR A 245 -17.22 12.38 -6.96
CA THR A 245 -18.55 12.35 -6.34
C THR A 245 -18.81 13.54 -5.41
N LEU A 246 -17.80 14.08 -4.72
CA LEU A 246 -17.92 15.30 -3.89
C LEU A 246 -17.79 16.62 -4.68
N SER A 247 -16.87 16.73 -5.64
CA SER A 247 -16.64 17.92 -6.48
C SER A 247 -17.78 18.15 -7.46
N GLY A 248 -18.47 17.10 -7.91
CA GLY A 248 -19.76 17.23 -8.61
C GLY A 248 -20.86 17.86 -7.75
N GLN A 249 -20.73 17.86 -6.42
CA GLN A 249 -21.61 18.58 -5.49
C GLN A 249 -21.05 19.94 -5.03
N VAL A 250 -19.73 20.16 -5.13
CA VAL A 250 -19.08 21.42 -4.74
C VAL A 250 -19.04 22.43 -5.90
N TYR A 251 -18.93 21.97 -7.16
CA TYR A 251 -18.99 22.83 -8.34
C TYR A 251 -20.42 22.96 -8.89
N GLN A 252 -21.25 23.71 -8.16
CA GLN A 252 -22.34 24.47 -8.79
C GLN A 252 -22.06 25.96 -8.55
N PRO A 253 -21.65 26.73 -9.58
CA PRO A 253 -21.16 28.10 -9.43
C PRO A 253 -22.22 29.14 -9.03
N SER A 254 -23.44 28.72 -8.66
CA SER A 254 -24.58 29.61 -8.43
C SER A 254 -25.24 29.52 -7.05
N THR A 255 -24.70 28.76 -6.07
CA THR A 255 -25.30 28.70 -4.72
C THR A 255 -24.39 29.31 -3.64
N PRO A 256 -24.83 30.37 -2.93
CA PRO A 256 -24.07 30.97 -1.84
C PRO A 256 -23.94 30.04 -0.62
N PHE A 257 -22.79 30.14 0.05
CA PHE A 257 -22.26 29.24 1.08
C PHE A 257 -23.15 29.03 2.33
N LEU A 258 -24.17 29.87 2.55
CA LEU A 258 -24.99 29.85 3.78
C LEU A 258 -26.16 28.85 3.77
N GLU A 259 -26.45 28.17 2.65
CA GLU A 259 -27.52 27.15 2.62
C GLU A 259 -27.05 25.70 2.86
N ARG A 260 -25.73 25.45 3.04
CA ARG A 260 -25.20 24.07 3.15
C ARG A 260 -25.19 23.47 4.55
N THR A 261 -25.45 24.22 5.62
CA THR A 261 -25.54 23.68 6.99
C THR A 261 -26.98 23.37 7.43
N GLY A 262 -27.79 22.84 6.51
CA GLY A 262 -29.19 22.49 6.73
C GLY A 262 -29.49 20.99 6.85
N ARG A 263 -28.51 20.12 7.15
CA ARG A 263 -28.85 18.77 7.63
C ARG A 263 -29.01 18.81 9.15
N SER A 264 -30.26 18.88 9.57
CA SER A 264 -30.67 18.53 10.93
C SER A 264 -30.05 17.17 11.28
N LEU A 265 -29.21 17.15 12.31
CA LEU A 265 -28.84 15.92 12.99
C LEU A 265 -30.13 15.15 13.30
N PRO A 266 -30.20 13.83 13.09
CA PRO A 266 -31.33 13.06 13.59
C PRO A 266 -31.45 13.32 15.10
N PRO A 267 -32.67 13.53 15.63
CA PRO A 267 -32.84 13.81 17.04
C PRO A 267 -32.17 12.69 17.84
N LYS A 268 -31.25 13.08 18.73
CA LYS A 268 -30.72 12.22 19.78
C LYS A 268 -31.91 11.55 20.46
N ARG A 269 -32.03 10.23 20.30
CA ARG A 269 -33.01 9.43 21.02
C ARG A 269 -32.71 9.65 22.50
N ALA A 270 -33.60 10.36 23.18
CA ALA A 270 -33.49 10.60 24.61
C ALA A 270 -33.38 9.23 25.30
N GLU A 271 -32.27 9.01 25.98
CA GLU A 271 -32.10 7.93 26.94
C GLU A 271 -33.07 8.22 28.08
N GLY A 272 -34.27 7.62 27.97
CA GLY A 272 -35.22 7.55 29.05
C GLY A 272 -34.73 6.55 30.07
N HIS A 273 -34.15 7.05 31.15
CA HIS A 273 -34.16 6.39 32.45
C HIS A 273 -35.59 5.92 32.76
N ALA A 274 -35.79 4.60 32.85
CA ALA A 274 -36.91 4.00 33.56
C ALA A 274 -36.33 3.14 34.68
N THR A 275 -36.41 3.70 35.88
CA THR A 275 -36.17 3.05 37.16
C THR A 275 -37.19 1.94 37.43
N GLU A 276 -36.73 1.01 38.28
CA GLU A 276 -37.32 -0.25 38.74
C GLU A 276 -38.70 -0.18 39.46
N SER A 277 -39.22 -1.39 39.73
CA SER A 277 -40.39 -1.80 40.55
C SER A 277 -41.72 -1.85 39.77
N GLU A 278 -42.55 -2.89 39.78
CA GLU A 278 -42.90 -3.94 40.76
C GLU A 278 -43.25 -5.24 39.99
N LEU A 279 -42.79 -6.42 40.40
CA LEU A 279 -43.44 -7.38 41.33
C LEU A 279 -44.73 -8.05 40.79
N SER A 280 -44.70 -9.40 40.79
CA SER A 280 -45.81 -10.37 40.96
C SER A 280 -45.85 -11.43 39.84
N THR A 281 -45.18 -12.58 40.02
CA THR A 281 -45.81 -13.84 40.47
C THR A 281 -47.13 -14.20 39.80
N SER A 282 -47.11 -15.22 38.95
CA SER A 282 -47.95 -16.41 39.11
C SER A 282 -47.44 -17.53 38.20
N HIS A 283 -46.75 -18.48 38.83
CA HIS A 283 -46.73 -19.88 38.43
C HIS A 283 -48.18 -20.36 38.34
N GLU A 284 -48.59 -20.94 37.22
CA GLU A 284 -49.66 -21.94 37.25
C GLU A 284 -49.36 -23.06 36.26
N SER A 285 -49.42 -24.25 36.83
CA SER A 285 -49.16 -25.56 36.26
C SER A 285 -50.43 -26.18 35.66
N MET A 286 -50.21 -27.19 34.79
CA MET A 286 -51.19 -28.21 34.33
C MET A 286 -52.23 -27.67 33.33
N HIS A 287 -52.39 -28.22 32.13
CA HIS A 287 -52.50 -29.63 31.75
C HIS A 287 -52.01 -29.87 30.31
#